data_AF-A0A6I1W105-F1
#
_entry.id   AF-A0A6I1W105-F1
#
_cell.length_a   1.000
_cell.length_b   1.000
_cell.length_c   1.000
_cell.angle_alpha   90.00
_cell.angle_beta   90.00
_cell.angle_gamma   90.00
#
_symmetry.space_group_name_H-M   'P 1'
#
loop_
_entity.id
_entity.type
_entity.pdbx_description
1 polymer ?
#
loop_
_entity_poly.entity_id
_entity_poly.type
_entity_poly.pdbx_seq_one_letter_code
_entity_poly.pdbx_strand_id
1 'polypeptide(L)'
;KLWVADNSVAIVGGRNLGDEYFDAEPDLNFTDIDLLSVGPVAEQLGHSFDQYWNSALSQPIGDFVSSRLSHVELTKALGALEASL
;
A
#
# COMPACT_ATOMS: atom_id res chain seq x y z
N LYS A 1 -9.02 3.40 -3.30
CA LYS A 1 -7.56 3.32 -3.03
C LYS A 1 -7.06 4.67 -2.52
N LEU A 2 -6.05 4.71 -1.64
CA LEU A 2 -5.47 5.96 -1.12
C LEU A 2 -3.95 5.88 -1.12
N TRP A 3 -3.31 6.97 -1.55
CA TRP A 3 -1.90 7.31 -1.33
C TRP A 3 -1.86 8.67 -0.64
N VAL A 4 -1.18 8.79 0.50
CA VAL A 4 -1.09 10.03 1.26
C VAL A 4 0.35 10.23 1.72
N ALA A 5 0.84 11.47 1.61
CA ALA A 5 2.18 11.88 2.03
C ALA A 5 2.07 13.07 2.99
N ASP A 6 2.64 12.91 4.19
CA ASP A 6 2.74 13.94 5.24
C ASP A 6 1.42 14.65 5.57
N ASN A 7 0.29 13.98 5.35
CA ASN A 7 -1.07 14.54 5.42
C ASN A 7 -1.27 15.84 4.60
N SER A 8 -0.37 16.12 3.65
CA SER A 8 -0.29 17.38 2.92
C SER A 8 -0.76 17.24 1.46
N VAL A 9 -0.51 16.06 0.88
CA VAL A 9 -0.91 15.70 -0.48
C VAL A 9 -1.42 14.26 -0.48
N ALA A 10 -2.48 13.99 -1.23
CA ALA A 10 -3.03 12.66 -1.40
C ALA A 10 -3.55 12.41 -2.82
N ILE A 11 -3.47 11.15 -3.26
CA ILE A 11 -4.14 10.65 -4.46
C ILE A 11 -5.18 9.62 -4.02
N VAL A 12 -6.43 9.84 -4.39
CA VAL A 12 -7.54 8.95 -4.06
C VAL A 12 -8.38 8.67 -5.31
N GLY A 13 -8.84 7.44 -5.46
CA GLY A 13 -9.63 7.04 -6.62
C GLY A 13 -9.79 5.53 -6.74
N GLY A 14 -10.17 5.10 -7.95
CA GLY A 14 -10.50 3.71 -8.26
C GLY A 14 -9.31 2.86 -8.72
N ARG A 15 -8.23 3.47 -9.25
CA ARG A 15 -7.05 2.71 -9.70
C ARG A 15 -6.32 2.06 -8.53
N ASN A 16 -5.98 0.79 -8.67
CA ASN A 16 -5.06 0.09 -7.76
C ASN A 16 -3.64 0.10 -8.34
N LEU A 17 -2.66 -0.34 -7.53
CA LEU A 17 -1.32 -0.59 -8.04
C LEU A 17 -1.28 -2.02 -8.57
N GLY A 18 -1.47 -2.19 -9.87
CA GLY A 18 -1.51 -3.49 -10.56
C GLY A 18 -1.29 -3.32 -12.05
N ASP A 19 -0.76 -4.36 -12.69
CA ASP A 19 -0.27 -4.36 -14.07
C ASP A 19 -1.35 -3.93 -15.10
N GLU A 20 -2.61 -4.21 -14.80
CA GLU A 20 -3.80 -3.91 -15.62
C GLU A 20 -4.06 -2.41 -15.81
N TYR A 21 -3.39 -1.56 -15.03
CA TYR A 21 -3.52 -0.10 -15.08
C TYR A 21 -2.28 0.61 -15.67
N PHE A 22 -1.23 -0.13 -16.05
CA PHE A 22 0.06 0.43 -16.50
C PHE A 22 0.56 -0.14 -17.84
N ASP A 23 -0.33 -0.72 -18.65
CA ASP A 23 0.01 -1.40 -19.92
C ASP A 23 1.07 -2.50 -19.75
N ALA A 24 1.20 -3.05 -18.54
CA ALA A 24 2.11 -4.14 -18.23
C ALA A 24 1.49 -5.52 -18.54
N GLU A 25 0.17 -5.59 -18.69
CA GLU A 25 -0.56 -6.77 -19.13
C GLU A 25 -1.30 -6.49 -20.46
N PRO A 26 -0.87 -7.06 -21.60
CA PRO A 26 -1.38 -6.71 -22.93
C PRO A 26 -2.88 -6.94 -23.14
N ASP A 27 -3.47 -7.89 -22.41
CA ASP A 27 -4.87 -8.29 -22.56
C ASP A 27 -5.82 -7.54 -21.58
N LEU A 28 -5.29 -6.66 -20.72
CA LEU A 28 -6.05 -5.93 -19.72
C LEU A 28 -5.72 -4.43 -19.76
N ASN A 29 -6.73 -3.60 -20.03
CA ASN A 29 -6.59 -2.14 -19.98
C ASN A 29 -7.78 -1.53 -19.25
N PHE A 30 -7.64 -1.39 -17.93
CA PHE A 30 -8.67 -0.82 -17.08
C PHE A 30 -8.55 0.70 -17.05
N THR A 31 -9.66 1.38 -17.36
CA THR A 31 -9.78 2.82 -17.24
C THR A 31 -10.52 3.17 -15.95
N ASP A 32 -9.90 4.02 -15.13
CA ASP A 32 -10.50 4.54 -13.90
C ASP A 32 -9.94 5.94 -13.62
N ILE A 33 -10.49 6.63 -12.62
CA ILE A 33 -10.20 8.03 -12.31
C ILE A 33 -9.58 8.15 -10.91
N ASP A 34 -8.58 9.03 -10.80
CA ASP A 34 -8.04 9.49 -9.52
C ASP A 34 -8.12 11.01 -9.38
N LEU A 35 -8.18 11.46 -8.13
CA LEU A 35 -8.17 12.85 -7.71
C LEU A 35 -6.86 13.15 -6.96
N LEU A 36 -6.12 14.17 -7.40
CA LEU A 36 -5.06 14.79 -6.61
C LEU A 36 -5.66 15.79 -5.62
N SER A 37 -5.39 15.58 -4.34
CA SER A 37 -5.89 16.36 -3.21
C SER A 37 -4.72 17.03 -2.50
N VAL A 38 -4.84 18.33 -2.19
CA VAL A 38 -3.78 19.11 -1.53
C VAL A 38 -4.40 19.97 -0.41
N GLY A 39 -3.72 20.07 0.73
CA GLY A 39 -4.16 20.88 1.87
C GLY A 39 -5.18 20.16 2.76
N PRO A 40 -6.17 20.85 3.36
CA PRO A 40 -7.03 20.29 4.41
C PRO A 40 -7.78 18.99 4.02
N VAL A 41 -8.09 18.81 2.74
CA VAL A 41 -8.69 17.57 2.25
C VAL A 41 -7.74 16.37 2.34
N ALA A 42 -6.43 16.57 2.14
CA ALA A 42 -5.43 15.52 2.30
C ALA A 42 -5.28 15.11 3.77
N GLU A 43 -5.41 16.05 4.70
CA GLU A 43 -5.42 15.78 6.14
C GLU A 43 -6.64 14.94 6.55
N GLN A 44 -7.83 15.26 6.02
CA GLN A 44 -9.04 14.45 6.24
C GLN A 44 -8.89 13.02 5.70
N LEU A 45 -8.27 12.86 4.53
CA LEU A 45 -7.94 11.54 3.98
C LEU A 45 -6.93 10.80 4.87
N GLY A 46 -5.95 11.51 5.43
CA GLY A 46 -5.03 10.98 6.44
C GLY A 46 -5.76 10.45 7.68
N HIS A 47 -6.72 11.19 8.23
CA HIS A 47 -7.53 10.72 9.34
C HIS A 47 -8.36 9.47 9.01
N SER A 48 -8.91 9.39 7.79
CA SER A 48 -9.59 8.17 7.33
C SER A 48 -8.63 6.98 7.28
N PHE A 49 -7.37 7.19 6.88
CA PHE A 49 -6.36 6.15 6.93
C PHE A 49 -6.05 5.72 8.37
N ASP A 50 -5.89 6.68 9.29
CA ASP A 50 -5.63 6.39 10.70
C ASP A 50 -6.74 5.57 11.34
N GLN A 51 -8.00 5.88 11.03
CA GLN A 51 -9.17 5.11 11.50
C GLN A 51 -9.16 3.67 10.98
N TYR A 52 -8.81 3.48 9.71
CA TYR A 52 -8.67 2.15 9.12
C TYR A 52 -7.52 1.37 9.78
N TRP A 53 -6.34 1.98 9.86
CA TRP A 53 -5.12 1.34 10.35
C TRP A 53 -5.21 0.96 11.83
N ASN A 54 -5.76 1.85 12.66
CA ASN A 54 -5.91 1.66 14.10
C ASN A 54 -7.29 1.11 14.50
N SER A 55 -8.03 0.52 13.56
CA SER A 55 -9.32 -0.11 13.83
C SER A 55 -9.21 -1.18 14.92
N ALA A 56 -10.27 -1.37 15.71
CA ALA A 56 -10.35 -2.49 16.66
C ALA A 56 -10.28 -3.88 15.99
N LEU A 57 -10.51 -3.94 14.67
CA LEU A 57 -10.34 -5.14 13.87
C LEU A 57 -8.88 -5.39 13.46
N SER A 58 -8.00 -4.40 13.57
CA SER A 58 -6.57 -4.56 13.31
C SER A 58 -5.94 -5.41 14.40
N GLN A 59 -5.35 -6.54 13.99
CA GLN A 59 -4.70 -7.47 14.91
C GLN A 59 -3.17 -7.38 14.76
N PRO A 60 -2.40 -7.41 15.86
CA PRO A 60 -0.94 -7.45 15.80
C PRO A 60 -0.45 -8.69 15.03
N ILE A 61 0.45 -8.49 14.06
CA ILE A 61 1.01 -9.62 13.30
C ILE A 61 1.76 -10.62 14.21
N GLY A 62 2.30 -10.14 15.33
CA GLY A 62 3.01 -10.96 16.32
C GLY A 62 2.18 -12.10 16.90
N ASP A 63 0.85 -11.97 16.92
CA ASP A 63 -0.05 -13.00 17.42
C ASP A 63 -0.19 -14.20 16.45
N PHE A 64 0.21 -14.01 15.19
CA PHE A 64 0.16 -15.03 14.12
C PHE A 64 1.54 -15.54 13.71
N VAL A 65 2.63 -14.97 14.25
CA VAL A 65 4.00 -15.35 13.92
C VAL A 65 4.47 -16.43 14.90
N SER A 66 4.68 -17.65 14.40
CA SER A 66 5.15 -18.79 15.20
C SER A 66 6.63 -18.73 15.55
N SER A 67 7.44 -18.05 14.74
CA SER A 67 8.87 -17.84 14.98
C SER A 67 9.36 -16.54 14.32
N ARG A 68 10.30 -15.85 14.97
CA ARG A 68 10.99 -14.71 14.35
C ARG A 68 12.04 -15.23 13.38
N LEU A 69 12.05 -14.69 12.17
CA LEU A 69 13.15 -14.89 11.23
C LEU A 69 14.43 -14.30 11.83
N SER A 70 15.52 -15.08 11.75
CA SER A 70 16.85 -14.59 12.05
C SER A 70 17.30 -13.57 10.99
N HIS A 71 18.29 -12.75 11.34
CA HIS A 71 18.85 -11.77 10.41
C HIS A 71 19.38 -12.43 9.13
N VAL A 72 19.97 -13.63 9.25
CA VAL A 72 20.49 -14.41 8.12
C VAL A 72 19.35 -14.85 7.19
N GLU A 73 18.25 -15.34 7.74
CA GLU A 73 17.08 -15.75 6.94
C GLU A 73 16.43 -14.55 6.24
N LEU A 74 16.34 -13.40 6.91
CA LEU A 74 15.83 -12.18 6.33
C LEU A 74 16.70 -11.68 5.17
N THR A 75 18.03 -11.63 5.36
CA THR A 75 18.96 -11.25 4.29
C THR A 75 18.88 -12.20 3.10
N LYS A 76 18.76 -13.51 3.36
CA LYS A 76 18.59 -14.52 2.30
C LYS A 76 17.29 -14.30 1.53
N ALA A 77 16.18 -14.03 2.22
CA ALA A 77 14.89 -13.76 1.59
C ALA A 77 14.93 -12.48 0.74
N LEU A 78 15.58 -11.42 1.23
CA LEU A 78 15.77 -10.17 0.47
C LEU A 78 16.58 -10.42 -0.80
N GLY A 79 17.71 -11.14 -0.71
CA GLY A 79 18.52 -11.45 -1.89
C GLY A 79 17.78 -12.32 -2.91
N ALA A 80 16.91 -13.23 -2.48
CA ALA A 80 16.07 -14.00 -3.38
C ALA A 80 15.00 -13.15 -4.09
N LEU A 81 14.42 -12.17 -3.39
CA LEU A 81 13.47 -11.22 -3.97
C LEU A 81 14.16 -10.34 -5.02
N GLU A 82 15.33 -9.79 -4.71
CA GLU A 82 16.12 -8.97 -5.66
C GLU A 82 16.47 -9.74 -6.92
N ALA A 83 16.77 -11.04 -6.83
CA ALA A 83 17.06 -11.89 -7.99
C ALA A 83 15.81 -12.27 -8.82
N SER A 84 14.60 -12.02 -8.29
CA SER A 84 13.32 -12.32 -8.95
C SER A 84 12.67 -11.11 -9.64
N LEU A 85 13.21 -9.92 -9.41
CA LEU A 85 12.88 -8.66 -10.10
C LEU A 85 13.70 -8.53 -11.38
#